data_AF-A0A1R4H155-F1
#
_entry.id   AF-A0A1R4H155-F1
#
_cell.length_a   1.000
_cell.length_b   1.000
_cell.length_c   1.000
_cell.angle_alpha   90.00
_cell.angle_beta   90.00
_cell.angle_gamma   90.00
#
_symmetry.space_group_name_H-M   'P 1'
#
loop_
_entity.id
_entity.type
_entity.pdbx_description
1 polymer ?
#
loop_
_entity_poly.entity_id
_entity_poly.type
_entity_poly.pdbx_seq_one_letter_code
_entity_poly.pdbx_strand_id
1 'polypeptide(L)'
;MPLTDIHPRIDDDLPPTLISKLQQDINRMNEENRRHTDIRKTLSERGARYGNFSVHANIAQNIKETMRKTRRWEALSNDKKEALEMMAHKLARILNGDPEYKDSWVDVAGYSTLIADTLK
;
A
#
# COMPACT_ATOMS: atom_id res chain seq x y z
N MET A 1 4.75 51.64 44.08
CA MET A 1 4.69 51.81 42.61
C MET A 1 4.02 50.59 42.02
N PRO A 2 2.93 50.71 41.24
CA PRO A 2 2.32 49.55 40.60
C PRO A 2 3.11 49.19 39.34
N LEU A 3 3.37 47.90 39.15
CA LEU A 3 3.93 47.35 37.91
C LEU A 3 2.84 47.46 36.84
N THR A 4 3.08 48.27 35.81
CA THR A 4 2.22 48.34 34.63
C THR A 4 2.32 47.03 33.86
N ASP A 5 1.19 46.36 33.67
CA ASP A 5 1.02 45.20 32.80
C ASP A 5 1.56 45.50 31.39
N ILE A 6 2.70 44.90 31.05
CA ILE A 6 3.21 44.85 29.69
C ILE A 6 2.50 43.66 29.03
N HIS A 7 1.24 43.84 28.63
CA HIS A 7 0.63 42.92 27.69
C HIS A 7 1.25 43.21 26.32
N PRO A 8 2.03 42.30 25.72
CA PRO A 8 2.55 42.53 24.37
C PRO A 8 1.35 42.68 23.44
N ARG A 9 1.16 43.87 22.85
CA ARG A 9 0.28 44.05 21.70
C ARG A 9 0.87 43.22 20.58
N ILE A 10 0.33 42.04 20.36
CA ILE A 10 0.45 41.38 19.06
C ILE A 10 -0.25 42.34 18.12
N ASP A 11 0.47 42.96 17.19
CA ASP A 11 -0.12 43.85 16.19
C ASP A 11 -1.32 43.12 15.54
N ASP A 12 -2.52 43.64 15.78
CA ASP A 12 -3.79 43.00 15.44
C ASP A 12 -4.05 42.85 13.92
N ASP A 13 -3.11 43.31 13.08
CA ASP A 13 -3.23 43.28 11.62
C ASP A 13 -2.01 42.63 10.96
N LEU A 14 -1.90 41.30 11.12
CA LEU A 14 -1.07 40.51 10.20
C LEU A 14 -1.52 40.80 8.76
N PRO A 15 -0.60 41.10 7.83
CA PRO A 15 -0.98 41.42 6.46
C PRO A 15 -1.77 40.25 5.86
N PRO A 16 -2.86 40.50 5.11
CA PRO A 16 -3.71 39.42 4.56
C PRO A 16 -2.96 38.36 3.75
N THR A 17 -1.82 38.75 3.16
CA THR A 17 -0.90 37.86 2.42
C THR A 17 -0.15 36.87 3.31
N LEU A 18 0.15 37.24 4.56
CA LEU A 18 0.78 36.34 5.54
C LEU A 18 -0.26 35.39 6.15
N ILE A 19 -1.47 35.89 6.44
CA ILE A 19 -2.59 35.05 6.91
C ILE A 19 -2.93 33.97 5.87
N SER A 20 -3.03 34.34 4.59
CA SER A 20 -3.32 33.38 3.52
C SER A 20 -2.22 32.33 3.36
N LYS A 21 -0.95 32.72 3.49
CA LYS A 21 0.19 31.78 3.46
C LYS A 21 0.15 30.80 4.64
N LEU A 22 -0.09 31.29 5.86
CA LEU A 22 -0.20 30.44 7.05
C LEU A 22 -1.37 29.45 6.93
N GLN A 23 -2.51 29.89 6.41
CA GLN A 23 -3.65 29.01 6.18
C GLN A 23 -3.34 27.91 5.14
N GLN A 24 -2.61 28.25 4.08
CA GLN A 24 -2.15 27.26 3.09
C GLN A 24 -1.20 26.23 3.70
N ASP A 25 -0.25 26.68 4.51
CA ASP A 25 0.70 25.79 5.20
C ASP A 25 -0.01 24.85 6.17
N ILE A 26 -0.97 25.36 6.96
CA ILE A 26 -1.82 24.55 7.85
C ILE A 26 -2.62 23.51 7.07
N ASN A 27 -3.24 23.89 5.96
CA ASN A 27 -4.01 22.97 5.12
C ASN A 27 -3.12 21.85 4.57
N ARG A 28 -1.91 22.20 4.09
CA ARG A 28 -0.93 21.23 3.60
C ARG A 28 -0.51 20.25 4.69
N MET A 29 -0.19 20.74 5.89
CA MET A 29 0.17 19.90 7.04
C MET A 29 -0.97 18.94 7.42
N ASN A 30 -2.21 19.44 7.42
CA ASN A 30 -3.39 18.61 7.72
C ASN A 30 -3.61 17.51 6.67
N GLU A 31 -3.31 17.78 5.40
CA GLU A 31 -3.43 16.79 4.33
C GLU A 31 -2.31 15.76 4.36
N GLU A 32 -1.07 16.17 4.67
CA GLU A 32 0.04 15.26 4.94
C GLU A 32 -0.25 14.33 6.13
N ASN A 33 -0.79 14.88 7.23
CA ASN A 33 -1.17 14.10 8.42
C ASN A 33 -2.30 13.10 8.13
N ARG A 34 -3.32 13.50 7.36
CA ARG A 34 -4.40 12.59 6.92
C ARG A 34 -3.85 11.44 6.09
N ARG A 35 -3.05 11.74 5.05
CA ARG A 35 -2.43 10.71 4.20
C ARG A 35 -1.60 9.70 5.00
N HIS A 36 -0.83 10.17 5.98
CA HIS A 36 -0.04 9.28 6.84
C HIS A 36 -0.94 8.35 7.66
N THR A 37 -2.02 8.90 8.23
CA THR A 37 -2.99 8.12 9.01
C THR A 37 -3.66 7.05 8.15
N ASP A 38 -4.06 7.39 6.92
CA ASP A 38 -4.68 6.47 5.96
C ASP A 38 -3.75 5.31 5.57
N ILE A 39 -2.46 5.59 5.37
CA ILE A 39 -1.45 4.57 5.08
C ILE A 39 -1.33 3.60 6.27
N ARG A 40 -1.18 4.10 7.50
CA ARG A 40 -1.02 3.22 8.68
C ARG A 40 -2.26 2.35 8.90
N LYS A 41 -3.45 2.91 8.70
CA LYS A 41 -4.70 2.15 8.77
C LYS A 41 -4.71 1.02 7.74
N THR A 42 -4.38 1.33 6.49
CA THR A 42 -4.27 0.34 5.41
C THR A 42 -3.24 -0.75 5.73
N LEU A 43 -2.09 -0.39 6.29
CA LEU A 43 -1.05 -1.34 6.67
C LEU A 43 -1.51 -2.27 7.81
N SER A 44 -2.23 -1.74 8.79
CA SER A 44 -2.79 -2.54 9.89
C SER A 44 -3.82 -3.55 9.40
N GLU A 45 -4.78 -3.09 8.59
CA GLU A 45 -5.82 -3.96 8.01
C GLU A 45 -5.21 -5.06 7.13
N ARG A 46 -4.21 -4.72 6.30
CA ARG A 46 -3.52 -5.70 5.45
C ARG A 46 -2.61 -6.63 6.24
N GLY A 47 -1.94 -6.15 7.28
CA GLY A 47 -1.13 -6.97 8.16
C GLY A 47 -1.96 -8.00 8.91
N ALA A 48 -3.15 -7.60 9.39
CA ALA A 48 -4.12 -8.51 10.00
C ALA A 48 -4.63 -9.57 9.02
N ARG A 49 -4.81 -9.21 7.74
CA ARG A 49 -5.34 -10.12 6.72
C ARG A 49 -4.29 -11.08 6.12
N TYR A 50 -3.13 -10.54 5.75
CA TYR A 50 -2.12 -11.25 4.95
C TYR A 50 -0.88 -11.66 5.75
N GLY A 51 -0.88 -11.41 7.07
CA GLY A 51 0.22 -11.69 7.96
C GLY A 51 1.42 -10.75 7.78
N ASN A 52 2.56 -11.14 8.38
CA ASN A 52 3.79 -10.37 8.30
C ASN A 52 4.32 -10.30 6.85
N PHE A 53 4.62 -9.09 6.37
CA PHE A 53 5.05 -8.87 4.99
C PHE A 53 6.36 -9.58 4.63
N SER A 54 7.34 -9.68 5.54
CA SER A 54 8.62 -10.34 5.22
C SER A 54 8.45 -11.84 5.02
N VAL A 55 7.59 -12.48 5.81
CA VAL A 55 7.27 -13.91 5.68
C VAL A 55 6.49 -14.17 4.40
N HIS A 56 5.47 -13.35 4.10
CA HIS A 56 4.78 -13.37 2.82
C HIS A 56 5.77 -13.24 1.66
N ALA A 57 6.64 -12.22 1.69
CA ALA A 57 7.60 -11.95 0.62
C ALA A 57 8.53 -13.14 0.39
N ASN A 58 9.01 -13.77 1.47
CA ASN A 58 9.83 -14.98 1.38
C ASN A 58 9.08 -16.13 0.68
N ILE A 59 7.84 -16.42 1.09
CA ILE A 59 7.02 -17.47 0.46
C ILE A 59 6.80 -17.18 -1.02
N ALA A 60 6.38 -15.96 -1.35
CA ALA A 60 6.13 -15.55 -2.74
C ALA A 60 7.39 -15.67 -3.60
N GLN A 61 8.54 -15.19 -3.12
CA GLN A 61 9.79 -15.28 -3.86
C GLN A 61 10.25 -16.72 -4.06
N ASN A 62 10.08 -17.61 -3.07
CA ASN A 62 10.45 -19.03 -3.21
C ASN A 62 9.57 -19.78 -4.23
N ILE A 63 8.27 -19.47 -4.29
CA ILE A 63 7.38 -20.02 -5.33
C ILE A 63 7.84 -19.52 -6.70
N LYS A 64 8.09 -18.21 -6.86
CA LYS A 64 8.57 -17.61 -8.11
C LYS A 64 9.92 -18.19 -8.55
N GLU A 65 10.85 -18.37 -7.63
CA GLU A 65 12.15 -19.01 -7.85
C GLU A 65 11.96 -20.42 -8.44
N THR A 66 11.03 -21.19 -7.90
CA THR A 66 10.72 -22.54 -8.37
C THR A 66 10.17 -22.52 -9.79
N MET A 67 9.28 -21.58 -10.12
CA MET A 67 8.74 -21.41 -11.47
C MET A 67 9.84 -21.04 -12.48
N ARG A 68 10.71 -20.08 -12.12
CA ARG A 68 11.82 -19.60 -12.96
C ARG A 68 12.87 -20.67 -13.26
N LYS A 69 13.07 -21.62 -12.35
CA LYS A 69 14.02 -22.75 -12.54
C LYS A 69 13.55 -23.77 -13.57
N THR A 70 12.30 -23.70 -14.04
CA THR A 70 11.79 -24.64 -15.03
C THR A 70 12.23 -24.26 -16.45
N ARG A 71 12.59 -25.25 -17.27
CA ARG A 71 13.04 -25.04 -18.66
C ARG A 71 12.06 -24.23 -19.52
N ARG A 72 10.76 -24.29 -19.22
CA ARG A 72 9.72 -23.62 -20.01
C ARG A 72 9.53 -22.16 -19.64
N TRP A 73 10.08 -21.69 -18.52
CA TRP A 73 9.90 -20.30 -18.08
C TRP A 73 10.29 -19.30 -19.15
N GLU A 74 11.46 -19.47 -19.77
CA GLU A 74 11.95 -18.52 -20.78
C GLU A 74 11.09 -18.48 -22.06
N ALA A 75 10.36 -19.55 -22.34
CA ALA A 75 9.46 -19.61 -23.50
C ALA A 75 8.09 -18.97 -23.23
N LEU A 76 7.78 -18.60 -21.99
CA LEU A 76 6.52 -17.94 -21.67
C LEU A 76 6.53 -16.48 -22.13
N SER A 77 5.40 -16.05 -22.69
CA SER A 77 5.12 -14.64 -22.95
C SER A 77 4.94 -13.87 -21.63
N ASN A 78 5.10 -12.54 -21.67
CA ASN A 78 5.12 -11.70 -20.46
C ASN A 78 3.81 -11.76 -19.66
N ASP A 79 2.67 -11.82 -20.33
CA ASP A 79 1.34 -12.05 -19.73
C ASP A 79 1.31 -13.34 -18.89
N LYS A 80 1.85 -14.44 -19.42
CA LYS A 80 1.87 -15.75 -18.75
C LYS A 80 2.81 -15.75 -17.55
N LYS A 81 3.98 -15.11 -17.68
CA LYS A 81 4.92 -14.91 -16.56
C LYS A 81 4.26 -14.09 -15.44
N GLU A 82 3.66 -12.95 -15.78
CA GLU A 82 3.00 -12.08 -14.80
C GLU A 82 1.82 -12.78 -14.11
N ALA A 83 0.98 -13.51 -14.85
CA ALA A 83 -0.12 -14.28 -14.27
C ALA A 83 0.39 -15.31 -13.25
N LEU A 84 1.45 -16.06 -13.59
CA LEU A 84 2.09 -17.00 -12.66
C LEU A 84 2.65 -16.30 -11.42
N GLU A 85 3.31 -15.16 -11.59
CA GLU A 85 3.85 -14.38 -10.48
C GLU A 85 2.77 -13.80 -9.56
N MET A 86 1.66 -13.35 -10.13
CA MET A 86 0.51 -12.85 -9.36
C MET A 86 -0.19 -13.99 -8.63
N MET A 87 -0.36 -15.15 -9.24
CA MET A 87 -0.85 -16.36 -8.54
C MET A 87 0.07 -16.72 -7.36
N ALA A 88 1.38 -16.75 -7.56
CA ALA A 88 2.35 -17.00 -6.47
C ALA A 88 2.19 -15.99 -5.32
N HIS A 89 1.95 -14.72 -5.62
CA HIS A 89 1.70 -13.69 -4.62
C HIS A 89 0.39 -13.94 -3.83
N LYS A 90 -0.68 -14.41 -4.48
CA LYS A 90 -1.93 -14.76 -3.77
C LYS A 90 -1.81 -16.04 -2.95
N LEU A 91 -1.11 -17.05 -3.47
CA LEU A 91 -0.79 -18.26 -2.71
C LEU A 91 0.00 -17.91 -1.45
N ALA A 92 0.94 -16.97 -1.52
CA ALA A 92 1.65 -16.50 -0.34
C ALA A 92 0.74 -15.78 0.68
N ARG A 93 -0.27 -15.02 0.23
CA ARG A 93 -1.30 -14.44 1.14
C ARG A 93 -2.07 -15.51 1.89
N ILE A 94 -2.49 -16.55 1.19
CA ILE A 94 -3.25 -17.68 1.75
C ILE A 94 -2.40 -18.44 2.79
N LEU A 95 -1.13 -18.71 2.46
CA LEU A 95 -0.22 -19.48 3.31
C LEU A 95 0.27 -18.69 4.54
N ASN A 96 0.42 -17.38 4.43
CA ASN A 96 0.95 -16.53 5.50
C ASN A 96 -0.14 -15.86 6.36
N GLY A 97 -1.33 -15.67 5.80
CA GLY A 97 -2.41 -14.92 6.40
C GLY A 97 -3.65 -15.78 6.61
N ASP A 98 -4.80 -15.21 6.23
CA ASP A 98 -6.11 -15.84 6.37
C ASP A 98 -6.47 -16.69 5.13
N PRO A 99 -6.46 -18.04 5.24
CA PRO A 99 -6.82 -18.92 4.12
C PRO A 99 -8.32 -18.88 3.79
N GLU A 100 -9.18 -18.42 4.70
CA GLU A 100 -10.62 -18.28 4.47
C GLU A 100 -10.98 -16.98 3.73
N TYR A 101 -9.99 -16.13 3.45
CA TYR A 101 -10.20 -14.91 2.70
C TYR A 101 -10.40 -15.19 1.20
N LYS A 102 -11.67 -15.40 0.84
CA LYS A 102 -12.17 -15.76 -0.50
C LYS A 102 -11.54 -14.98 -1.65
N ASP A 103 -11.31 -13.67 -1.50
CA ASP A 103 -10.77 -12.84 -2.60
C ASP A 103 -9.39 -13.33 -3.07
N SER A 104 -8.56 -13.89 -2.18
CA SER A 104 -7.25 -14.43 -2.60
C SER A 104 -7.40 -15.62 -3.54
N TRP A 105 -8.42 -16.46 -3.33
CA TRP A 105 -8.73 -17.60 -4.20
C TRP A 105 -9.37 -17.14 -5.51
N VAL A 106 -10.26 -16.16 -5.45
CA VAL A 106 -10.88 -15.55 -6.65
C VAL A 106 -9.81 -14.91 -7.53
N ASP A 107 -8.83 -14.22 -6.96
CA ASP A 107 -7.71 -13.66 -7.71
C ASP A 107 -6.91 -14.76 -8.45
N VAL A 108 -6.62 -15.89 -7.80
CA VAL A 108 -5.90 -17.03 -8.43
C VAL A 108 -6.68 -17.58 -9.62
N ALA A 109 -8.00 -17.79 -9.44
CA ALA A 109 -8.87 -18.22 -10.52
C ALA A 109 -8.90 -17.19 -11.65
N GLY A 110 -9.01 -15.89 -11.33
CA GLY A 110 -9.07 -14.81 -12.30
C GLY A 110 -7.83 -14.74 -13.20
N TYR A 111 -6.62 -14.79 -12.64
CA TYR A 111 -5.40 -14.81 -13.46
C TYR A 111 -5.28 -16.05 -14.34
N SER A 112 -5.75 -17.20 -13.85
CA SER A 112 -5.80 -18.44 -14.67
C SER A 112 -6.75 -18.28 -15.85
N THR A 113 -7.96 -17.75 -15.59
CA THR A 113 -8.97 -17.48 -16.62
C THR A 113 -8.47 -16.50 -17.67
N LEU A 114 -7.85 -15.39 -17.25
CA LEU A 114 -7.31 -14.39 -18.19
C LEU A 114 -6.31 -15.00 -19.17
N ILE A 115 -5.44 -15.92 -18.73
CA ILE A 115 -4.52 -16.61 -19.63
C ILE A 115 -5.25 -17.61 -20.51
N ALA A 116 -6.14 -18.43 -19.95
CA ALA A 116 -6.89 -19.43 -20.70
C ALA A 116 -7.67 -18.80 -21.87
N ASP A 117 -8.29 -17.64 -21.65
CA ASP A 117 -9.06 -16.91 -22.67
C ASP A 117 -8.18 -16.38 -23.83
N THR A 118 -6.85 -16.29 -23.65
CA THR A 118 -5.92 -15.92 -24.74
C THR A 118 -5.47 -17.10 -25.60
N LEU A 119 -5.72 -18.34 -25.16
CA LEU A 119 -5.26 -19.54 -25.84
C LEU A 119 -6.27 -19.92 -26.94
N LYS A 120 -5.74 -20.41 -28.07
CA LYS A 120 -6.53 -20.85 -29.22
C LYS A 120 -6.75 -22.35 -29.19
#